data_AF-A0A2D5MT61-F1
#
_entry.id   AF-A0A2D5MT61-F1
#
_cell.length_a   1.000
_cell.length_b   1.000
_cell.length_c   1.000
_cell.angle_alpha   90.00
_cell.angle_beta   90.00
_cell.angle_gamma   90.00
#
_symmetry.space_group_name_H-M   'P 1'
#
loop_
_entity.id
_entity.type
_entity.pdbx_description
1 polymer ?
#
loop_
_entity_poly.entity_id
_entity_poly.type
_entity_poly.pdbx_seq_one_letter_code
_entity_poly.pdbx_strand_id
1 'polypeptide(L)'
;MSGMSGVLPPTTLFNRVLNVAVPIVVPAHGSIDVIHAIDEKKIKNYVAANLISYVSIPLIEAQGVNTLPLFLIASAIHFRHQFNFVKEPGNLVLSSLLVSQSINHPELVYFFITFIHTPDQYNCHKDEILRNKPLSIILIPSLTVASVLMAPALNNLSGWDGSVFVKATIVAHIIYQEWFKYLAR
;
A
#
# COMPACT_ATOMS: atom_id res chain seq x y z
N MET A 1 21.98 20.78 7.93
CA MET A 1 21.01 20.52 6.85
C MET A 1 19.62 20.62 7.47
N SER A 2 19.01 21.79 7.35
CA SER A 2 17.71 22.15 7.95
C SER A 2 16.57 21.44 7.21
N GLY A 3 15.64 20.89 7.99
CA GLY A 3 14.66 19.88 7.56
C GLY A 3 13.71 20.32 6.45
N MET A 4 13.50 19.40 5.51
CA MET A 4 12.38 19.39 4.59
C MET A 4 11.39 18.33 5.06
N SER A 5 10.41 18.74 5.85
CA SER A 5 9.26 17.92 6.24
C SER A 5 8.20 17.95 5.12
N GLY A 6 8.30 17.04 4.12
CA GLY A 6 7.22 16.81 3.15
C GLY A 6 7.56 16.05 1.86
N VAL A 7 7.23 14.74 1.80
CA VAL A 7 6.36 14.02 0.81
C VAL A 7 6.51 14.25 -0.70
N LEU A 8 6.08 15.41 -1.13
CA LEU A 8 5.95 15.88 -2.50
C LEU A 8 5.99 17.37 -2.26
N PRO A 9 6.83 18.12 -3.00
CA PRO A 9 6.92 19.55 -2.79
C PRO A 9 5.51 20.16 -2.89
N PRO A 10 5.00 20.87 -1.86
CA PRO A 10 3.65 21.43 -1.86
C PRO A 10 3.55 22.69 -2.75
N THR A 11 4.33 22.69 -3.82
CA THR A 11 4.48 23.75 -4.82
C THR A 11 3.28 23.80 -5.76
N THR A 12 2.58 22.67 -5.96
CA THR A 12 1.38 22.59 -6.79
C THR A 12 0.15 22.24 -5.94
N LEU A 13 -1.03 22.69 -6.38
CA LEU A 13 -2.31 22.28 -5.78
C LEU A 13 -2.47 20.75 -5.82
N PHE A 14 -2.04 20.12 -6.92
CA PHE A 14 -2.07 18.68 -7.10
C PHE A 14 -1.31 17.95 -5.98
N ASN A 15 -0.07 18.35 -5.71
CA ASN A 15 0.73 17.75 -4.64
C ASN A 15 0.12 17.97 -3.27
N ARG A 16 -0.51 19.12 -3.00
CA ARG A 16 -1.20 19.38 -1.73
C ARG A 16 -2.40 18.46 -1.53
N VAL A 17 -3.18 18.22 -2.59
CA VAL A 17 -4.31 17.29 -2.54
C VAL A 17 -3.81 15.87 -2.24
N LEU A 18 -2.77 15.41 -2.93
CA LEU A 18 -2.21 14.07 -2.70
C LEU A 18 -1.63 13.90 -1.29
N ASN A 19 -0.91 14.90 -0.79
CA ASN A 19 -0.39 14.94 0.58
C ASN A 19 -1.46 14.68 1.65
N VAL A 20 -2.69 15.15 1.41
CA VAL A 20 -3.82 14.97 2.33
C VAL A 20 -4.57 13.68 2.06
N ALA A 21 -4.80 13.35 0.78
CA ALA A 21 -5.65 12.23 0.40
C ALA A 21 -4.99 10.86 0.65
N VAL A 22 -3.69 10.71 0.35
CA VAL A 22 -2.95 9.44 0.52
C VAL A 22 -3.08 8.87 1.94
N PRO A 23 -2.75 9.60 3.04
CA PRO A 23 -2.84 9.05 4.38
C PRO A 23 -4.28 8.76 4.83
N ILE A 24 -5.28 9.36 4.20
CA ILE A 24 -6.69 9.11 4.54
C ILE A 24 -7.21 7.85 3.85
N VAL A 25 -6.95 7.77 2.53
CA VAL A 25 -7.56 6.78 1.64
C VAL A 25 -6.78 5.47 1.66
N VAL A 26 -5.45 5.53 1.56
CA VAL A 26 -4.64 4.33 1.33
C VAL A 26 -4.68 3.41 2.56
N PRO A 27 -4.30 3.80 3.79
CA PRO A 27 -4.22 2.82 4.89
C PRO A 27 -5.56 2.21 5.29
N ALA A 28 -6.67 2.92 5.02
CA ALA A 28 -8.01 2.42 5.25
C ALA A 28 -8.33 1.13 4.48
N HIS A 29 -7.77 0.93 3.28
CA HIS A 29 -8.06 -0.27 2.48
C HIS A 29 -7.46 -1.55 3.08
N GLY A 30 -6.47 -1.42 3.98
CA GLY A 30 -5.95 -2.55 4.75
C GLY A 30 -7.02 -3.25 5.59
N SER A 31 -8.17 -2.61 5.85
CA SER A 31 -9.32 -3.26 6.49
C SER A 31 -9.85 -4.45 5.69
N ILE A 32 -9.74 -4.40 4.35
CA ILE A 32 -10.19 -5.46 3.45
C ILE A 32 -9.41 -6.75 3.74
N ASP A 33 -8.10 -6.65 3.95
CA ASP A 33 -7.26 -7.80 4.23
C ASP A 33 -7.62 -8.48 5.55
N VAL A 34 -7.89 -7.67 6.57
CA VAL A 34 -8.31 -8.13 7.90
C VAL A 34 -9.65 -8.85 7.82
N ILE A 35 -10.64 -8.24 7.15
CA ILE A 35 -11.98 -8.82 6.97
C ILE A 35 -11.86 -10.15 6.22
N HIS A 36 -11.15 -10.16 5.09
CA HIS A 36 -10.92 -11.38 4.31
C HIS A 36 -10.19 -12.46 5.13
N ALA A 37 -9.21 -12.08 5.95
CA ALA A 37 -8.48 -13.04 6.78
C ALA A 37 -9.38 -13.72 7.81
N ILE A 38 -10.34 -12.98 8.36
CA ILE A 38 -11.31 -13.49 9.34
C ILE A 38 -12.31 -14.42 8.63
N ASP A 39 -12.93 -13.92 7.56
CA ASP A 39 -13.98 -14.65 6.82
C ASP A 39 -13.44 -15.98 6.25
N GLU A 40 -12.23 -15.98 5.70
CA GLU A 40 -11.59 -17.16 5.09
C GLU A 40 -10.80 -18.01 6.10
N LYS A 41 -10.84 -17.68 7.40
CA LYS A 41 -10.04 -18.34 8.46
C LYS A 41 -8.52 -18.35 8.17
N LYS A 42 -8.03 -17.34 7.45
CA LYS A 42 -6.63 -17.12 7.05
C LYS A 42 -5.86 -16.16 7.96
N ILE A 43 -6.33 -15.94 9.20
CA ILE A 43 -5.66 -15.05 10.18
C ILE A 43 -4.18 -15.40 10.37
N LYS A 44 -3.83 -16.70 10.41
CA LYS A 44 -2.43 -17.13 10.54
C LYS A 44 -1.56 -16.62 9.39
N ASN A 45 -2.09 -16.66 8.17
CA ASN A 45 -1.40 -16.19 6.96
C ASN A 45 -1.26 -14.67 6.95
N TYR A 46 -2.30 -13.94 7.37
CA TYR A 46 -2.25 -12.48 7.55
C TYR A 46 -1.18 -12.07 8.57
N VAL A 47 -1.15 -12.72 9.74
CA VAL A 47 -0.14 -12.48 10.77
C VAL A 47 1.26 -12.86 10.27
N ALA A 48 1.41 -13.98 9.56
CA ALA A 48 2.68 -14.39 8.99
C ALA A 48 3.22 -13.37 7.97
N ALA A 49 2.38 -12.85 7.07
CA ALA A 49 2.77 -11.82 6.12
C ALA A 49 3.29 -10.55 6.82
N ASN A 50 2.57 -10.12 7.87
CA ASN A 50 2.98 -8.98 8.70
C ASN A 50 4.32 -9.26 9.41
N LEU A 51 4.45 -10.40 10.10
CA LEU A 51 5.68 -10.75 10.82
C LEU A 51 6.89 -10.85 9.87
N ILE A 52 6.73 -11.53 8.73
CA ILE A 52 7.79 -11.63 7.73
C ILE A 52 8.23 -10.24 7.31
N SER A 53 7.29 -9.35 6.98
CA SER A 53 7.63 -8.01 6.48
C SER A 53 8.25 -7.11 7.55
N TYR A 54 7.63 -7.01 8.74
CA TYR A 54 8.11 -6.16 9.83
C TYR A 54 9.41 -6.66 10.48
N VAL A 55 9.78 -7.92 10.29
CA VAL A 55 11.10 -8.44 10.74
C VAL A 55 12.14 -8.33 9.62
N SER A 56 11.81 -8.82 8.41
CA SER A 56 12.80 -8.92 7.33
C SER A 56 13.24 -7.57 6.78
N ILE A 57 12.31 -6.62 6.56
CA ILE A 57 12.65 -5.33 5.95
C ILE A 57 13.61 -4.52 6.85
N PRO A 58 13.33 -4.32 8.16
CA PRO A 58 14.29 -3.65 9.04
C PRO A 58 15.62 -4.40 9.18
N LEU A 59 15.59 -5.74 9.22
CA LEU A 59 16.82 -6.54 9.37
C LEU A 59 17.72 -6.42 8.13
N ILE A 60 17.15 -6.46 6.93
CA ILE A 60 17.88 -6.31 5.67
C ILE A 60 18.48 -4.90 5.57
N GLU A 61 17.71 -3.86 5.89
CA GLU A 61 18.20 -2.48 5.87
C GLU A 61 19.26 -2.20 6.94
N ALA A 62 19.15 -2.84 8.12
CA ALA A 62 20.18 -2.74 9.17
C ALA A 62 21.53 -3.33 8.74
N GLN A 63 21.54 -4.24 7.75
CA GLN A 63 22.76 -4.76 7.12
C GLN A 63 23.30 -3.84 6.00
N GLY A 64 22.69 -2.69 5.77
CA GLY A 64 23.08 -1.74 4.72
C GLY A 64 22.56 -2.10 3.33
N VAL A 65 21.66 -3.09 3.21
CA VAL A 65 21.07 -3.49 1.94
C VAL A 65 19.87 -2.61 1.61
N ASN A 66 19.91 -1.97 0.44
CA ASN A 66 18.79 -1.16 -0.05
C ASN A 66 17.63 -2.06 -0.50
N THR A 67 16.49 -1.99 0.20
CA THR A 67 15.26 -2.76 -0.06
C THR A 67 14.37 -2.13 -1.13
N LEU A 68 14.66 -0.92 -1.61
CA LEU A 68 13.85 -0.23 -2.61
C LEU A 68 13.60 -1.07 -3.87
N PRO A 69 14.58 -1.78 -4.47
CA PRO A 69 14.31 -2.61 -5.64
C PRO A 69 13.30 -3.74 -5.35
N LEU A 70 13.41 -4.41 -4.20
CA LEU A 70 12.48 -5.48 -3.80
C LEU A 70 11.06 -4.92 -3.66
N PHE A 71 10.96 -3.73 -3.07
CA PHE A 71 9.71 -3.03 -2.92
C PHE A 71 9.08 -2.66 -4.26
N LEU A 72 9.84 -2.07 -5.19
CA LEU A 72 9.36 -1.73 -6.52
C LEU A 72 8.92 -2.97 -7.31
N ILE A 73 9.66 -4.08 -7.21
CA ILE A 73 9.28 -5.35 -7.83
C ILE A 73 7.96 -5.86 -7.26
N ALA A 74 7.82 -5.86 -5.93
CA ALA A 74 6.60 -6.29 -5.25
C ALA A 74 5.39 -5.43 -5.67
N SER A 75 5.55 -4.11 -5.73
CA SER A 75 4.50 -3.19 -6.19
C SER A 75 4.14 -3.42 -7.66
N ALA A 76 5.13 -3.66 -8.54
CA ALA A 76 4.88 -3.91 -9.96
C ALA A 76 4.12 -5.24 -10.17
N ILE A 77 4.47 -6.27 -9.41
CA ILE A 77 3.69 -7.51 -9.39
C ILE A 77 2.27 -7.18 -8.93
N HIS A 78 2.11 -6.56 -7.77
CA HIS A 78 0.80 -6.29 -7.18
C HIS A 78 -0.14 -5.47 -8.08
N PHE A 79 0.33 -4.37 -8.68
CA PHE A 79 -0.51 -3.52 -9.51
C PHE A 79 -0.84 -4.10 -10.89
N ARG A 80 -0.23 -5.23 -11.30
CA ARG A 80 -0.51 -5.86 -12.61
C ARG A 80 -1.98 -6.19 -12.80
N HIS A 81 -2.67 -6.57 -11.73
CA HIS A 81 -4.08 -6.97 -11.76
C HIS A 81 -5.01 -5.84 -12.23
N GLN A 82 -4.56 -4.59 -12.13
CA GLN A 82 -5.32 -3.40 -12.49
C GLN A 82 -5.15 -2.99 -13.95
N PHE A 83 -4.25 -3.65 -14.67
CA PHE A 83 -4.00 -3.46 -16.09
C PHE A 83 -4.60 -4.57 -16.96
N ASN A 84 -5.54 -5.35 -16.43
CA ASN A 84 -6.17 -6.51 -17.08
C ASN A 84 -6.89 -6.24 -18.41
N PHE A 85 -6.96 -4.98 -18.85
CA PHE A 85 -7.40 -4.59 -20.19
C PHE A 85 -6.37 -4.91 -21.29
N VAL A 86 -5.16 -5.32 -20.93
CA VAL A 86 -4.14 -5.87 -21.84
C VAL A 86 -3.95 -7.37 -21.56
N LYS A 87 -3.44 -8.13 -22.54
CA LYS A 87 -3.06 -9.54 -22.34
C LYS A 87 -1.74 -9.62 -21.57
N GLU A 88 -1.58 -10.65 -20.73
CA GLU A 88 -0.26 -11.02 -20.22
C GLU A 88 0.66 -11.35 -21.41
N PRO A 89 1.86 -10.70 -21.54
CA PRO A 89 2.67 -10.06 -20.50
C PRO A 89 2.55 -8.52 -20.37
N GLY A 90 1.66 -7.88 -21.14
CA GLY A 90 1.55 -6.41 -21.20
C GLY A 90 1.16 -5.76 -19.87
N ASN A 91 0.42 -6.47 -19.01
CA ASN A 91 -0.03 -5.96 -17.71
C ASN A 91 1.14 -5.69 -16.77
N LEU A 92 2.08 -6.64 -16.71
CA LEU A 92 3.28 -6.50 -15.91
C LEU A 92 4.15 -5.35 -16.43
N VAL A 93 4.28 -5.20 -17.75
CA VAL A 93 5.04 -4.09 -18.36
C VAL A 93 4.43 -2.74 -17.96
N LEU A 94 3.12 -2.57 -18.12
CA LEU A 94 2.44 -1.32 -17.75
C LEU A 94 2.56 -1.02 -16.25
N SER A 95 2.42 -2.05 -15.42
CA SER A 95 2.60 -1.93 -13.98
C SER A 95 4.04 -1.55 -13.60
N SER A 96 5.05 -2.18 -14.21
CA SER A 96 6.45 -1.83 -14.02
C SER A 96 6.75 -0.41 -14.49
N LEU A 97 6.19 0.03 -15.62
CA LEU A 97 6.33 1.40 -16.11
C LEU A 97 5.73 2.39 -15.12
N LEU A 98 4.51 2.15 -14.63
CA LEU A 98 3.89 2.97 -13.60
C LEU A 98 4.76 3.06 -12.34
N VAL A 99 5.20 1.92 -11.81
CA VAL A 99 6.02 1.88 -10.58
C VAL A 99 7.37 2.57 -10.81
N SER A 100 7.97 2.46 -11.99
CA SER A 100 9.22 3.17 -12.30
C SER A 100 9.07 4.70 -12.23
N GLN A 101 7.86 5.23 -12.48
CA GLN A 101 7.59 6.67 -12.32
C GLN A 101 7.69 7.12 -10.87
N SER A 102 7.66 6.22 -9.88
CA SER A 102 7.78 6.63 -8.48
C SER A 102 9.11 7.30 -8.15
N ILE A 103 10.15 7.10 -8.98
CA ILE A 103 11.49 7.66 -8.77
C ILE A 103 11.53 9.14 -9.22
N ASN A 104 10.98 9.44 -10.40
CA ASN A 104 11.09 10.77 -11.01
C ASN A 104 9.81 11.60 -10.84
N HIS A 105 8.66 10.93 -10.78
CA HIS A 105 7.31 11.49 -10.75
C HIS A 105 6.42 10.77 -9.72
N PRO A 106 6.82 10.75 -8.42
CA PRO A 106 6.06 10.07 -7.35
C PRO A 106 4.60 10.51 -7.25
N GLU A 107 4.27 11.74 -7.65
CA GLU A 107 2.90 12.25 -7.71
C GLU A 107 1.97 11.43 -8.61
N LEU A 108 2.48 10.83 -9.70
CA LEU A 108 1.69 9.99 -10.60
C LEU A 108 1.31 8.67 -9.93
N VAL A 109 2.23 8.07 -9.19
CA VAL A 109 1.96 6.84 -8.43
C VAL A 109 1.02 7.14 -7.26
N TYR A 110 1.16 8.28 -6.58
CA TYR A 110 0.24 8.67 -5.50
C TYR A 110 -1.16 8.97 -6.00
N PHE A 111 -1.27 9.58 -7.16
CA PHE A 111 -2.55 9.75 -7.83
C PHE A 111 -3.17 8.38 -8.16
N PHE A 112 -2.40 7.49 -8.77
CA PHE A 112 -2.86 6.14 -9.10
C PHE A 112 -3.34 5.38 -7.86
N ILE A 113 -2.56 5.32 -6.79
CA ILE A 113 -2.95 4.55 -5.61
C ILE A 113 -4.21 5.12 -4.95
N THR A 114 -4.33 6.45 -4.90
CA THR A 114 -5.42 7.14 -4.20
C THR A 114 -6.73 7.07 -4.97
N PHE A 115 -6.69 7.30 -6.28
CA PHE A 115 -7.90 7.52 -7.08
C PHE A 115 -8.26 6.35 -8.00
N ILE A 116 -7.35 5.40 -8.22
CA ILE A 116 -7.59 4.24 -9.09
C ILE A 116 -7.51 2.97 -8.26
N HIS A 117 -6.37 2.70 -7.62
CA HIS A 117 -6.14 1.44 -6.92
C HIS A 117 -7.03 1.23 -5.71
N THR A 118 -6.99 2.13 -4.73
CA THR A 118 -7.76 1.95 -3.51
C THR A 118 -9.28 1.94 -3.78
N PRO A 119 -9.85 2.83 -4.61
CA PRO A 119 -11.28 2.76 -4.96
C PRO A 119 -11.68 1.45 -5.66
N ASP A 120 -10.85 0.94 -6.58
CA ASP A 120 -11.08 -0.35 -7.23
C ASP A 120 -11.09 -1.50 -6.21
N GLN A 121 -10.14 -1.52 -5.26
CA GLN A 121 -10.11 -2.51 -4.18
C GLN A 121 -11.40 -2.50 -3.34
N TYR A 122 -11.91 -1.31 -2.99
CA TYR A 122 -13.19 -1.19 -2.28
C TYR A 122 -14.38 -1.68 -3.11
N ASN A 123 -14.37 -1.44 -4.42
CA ASN A 123 -15.42 -1.90 -5.32
C ASN A 123 -15.42 -3.42 -5.46
N CYS A 124 -14.24 -4.03 -5.68
CA CYS A 124 -14.08 -5.48 -5.79
C CYS A 124 -14.48 -6.24 -4.51
N HIS A 125 -14.31 -5.63 -3.35
CA HIS A 125 -14.59 -6.25 -2.04
C HIS A 125 -15.82 -5.67 -1.35
N LYS A 126 -16.67 -4.96 -2.09
CA LYS A 126 -17.85 -4.28 -1.55
C LYS A 126 -18.76 -5.22 -0.78
N ASP A 127 -19.00 -6.43 -1.30
CA ASP A 127 -19.88 -7.40 -0.65
C ASP A 127 -19.30 -7.95 0.66
N GLU A 128 -17.98 -8.16 0.73
CA GLU A 128 -17.29 -8.60 1.95
C GLU A 128 -17.39 -7.53 3.05
N ILE A 129 -17.21 -6.26 2.67
CA ILE A 129 -17.33 -5.10 3.57
C ILE A 129 -18.77 -4.94 4.05
N LEU A 130 -19.75 -5.04 3.14
CA LEU A 130 -21.16 -4.87 3.48
C LEU A 130 -21.70 -6.04 4.34
N ARG A 131 -21.16 -7.24 4.18
CA ARG A 131 -21.42 -8.38 5.08
C ARG A 131 -20.84 -8.14 6.47
N ASN A 132 -19.66 -7.52 6.56
CA ASN A 132 -18.96 -7.21 7.80
C ASN A 132 -19.09 -5.73 8.23
N LYS A 133 -20.30 -5.15 8.09
CA LYS A 133 -20.55 -3.73 8.37
C LYS A 133 -20.04 -3.25 9.75
N PRO A 134 -20.35 -3.92 10.87
CA PRO A 134 -19.90 -3.44 12.18
C PRO A 134 -18.38 -3.38 12.28
N LEU A 135 -17.70 -4.42 11.80
CA LEU A 135 -16.24 -4.49 11.81
C LEU A 135 -15.64 -3.42 10.87
N SER A 136 -16.23 -3.22 9.69
CA SER A 136 -15.77 -2.22 8.72
C SER A 136 -15.90 -0.79 9.25
N ILE A 137 -17.00 -0.48 9.93
CA ILE A 137 -17.23 0.83 10.58
C ILE A 137 -16.19 1.13 11.66
N ILE A 138 -15.61 0.10 12.28
CA ILE A 138 -14.53 0.26 13.27
C ILE A 138 -13.18 0.35 12.54
N LEU A 139 -12.86 -0.64 11.70
CA LEU A 139 -11.54 -0.78 11.11
C LEU A 139 -11.17 0.40 10.19
N ILE A 140 -12.07 0.83 9.31
CA ILE A 140 -11.78 1.89 8.34
C ILE A 140 -11.40 3.19 9.06
N PRO A 141 -12.25 3.76 9.96
CA PRO A 141 -11.87 4.94 10.72
C PRO A 141 -10.64 4.73 11.60
N SER A 142 -10.49 3.57 12.26
CA SER A 142 -9.32 3.30 13.11
C SER A 142 -8.01 3.34 12.31
N LEU A 143 -7.98 2.71 11.13
CA LEU A 143 -6.80 2.72 10.27
C LEU A 143 -6.53 4.11 9.67
N THR A 144 -7.57 4.85 9.28
CA THR A 144 -7.42 6.24 8.83
C THR A 144 -6.86 7.14 9.94
N VAL A 145 -7.43 7.07 11.15
CA VAL A 145 -6.97 7.88 12.29
C VAL A 145 -5.54 7.51 12.67
N ALA A 146 -5.24 6.22 12.78
CA ALA A 146 -3.88 5.76 13.08
C ALA A 146 -2.88 6.27 12.04
N SER A 147 -3.22 6.14 10.75
CA SER A 147 -2.42 6.66 9.64
C SER A 147 -2.17 8.17 9.73
N VAL A 148 -3.22 8.96 9.92
CA VAL A 148 -3.12 10.43 9.98
C VAL A 148 -2.29 10.88 11.19
N LEU A 149 -2.47 10.22 12.35
CA LEU A 149 -1.70 10.53 13.55
C LEU A 149 -0.23 10.09 13.43
N MET A 150 0.03 8.99 12.73
CA MET A 150 1.38 8.49 12.49
C MET A 150 2.08 9.19 11.33
N ALA A 151 1.34 9.86 10.43
CA ALA A 151 1.92 10.51 9.26
C ALA A 151 3.08 11.46 9.63
N PRO A 152 2.97 12.38 10.62
CA PRO A 152 4.10 13.22 11.01
C PRO A 152 5.31 12.43 11.52
N ALA A 153 5.08 11.32 12.25
CA ALA A 153 6.14 10.48 12.81
C ALA A 153 6.80 9.54 11.77
N LEU A 154 6.08 9.23 10.69
CA LEU A 154 6.53 8.36 9.60
C LEU A 154 7.10 9.15 8.41
N ASN A 155 7.52 10.41 8.62
CA ASN A 155 7.97 11.34 7.57
C ASN A 155 6.93 11.57 6.46
N ASN A 156 5.65 11.55 6.85
CA ASN A 156 4.45 11.48 6.02
C ASN A 156 4.46 10.24 5.09
N LEU A 157 3.34 9.52 5.02
CA LEU A 157 3.20 8.21 4.35
C LEU A 157 3.58 8.17 2.86
N SER A 158 3.75 9.33 2.28
CA SER A 158 4.13 9.63 0.91
C SER A 158 5.61 10.02 0.79
N GLY A 159 6.42 9.68 1.80
CA GLY A 159 7.84 9.32 1.69
C GLY A 159 8.01 7.82 1.97
N TRP A 160 7.12 7.02 1.39
CA TRP A 160 7.04 5.56 1.49
C TRP A 160 8.40 4.83 1.36
N ASP A 161 9.36 5.36 0.60
CA ASP A 161 10.72 4.83 0.44
C ASP A 161 11.63 5.11 1.65
N GLY A 162 11.41 6.24 2.33
CA GLY A 162 12.21 6.71 3.46
C GLY A 162 11.81 6.15 4.82
N SER A 163 10.65 5.51 4.94
CA SER A 163 10.19 4.91 6.21
C SER A 163 10.17 3.38 6.14
N VAL A 164 11.06 2.74 6.91
CA VAL A 164 11.16 1.28 7.01
C VAL A 164 9.84 0.62 7.42
N PHE A 165 9.07 1.27 8.30
CA PHE A 165 7.78 0.74 8.76
C PHE A 165 6.69 0.88 7.71
N VAL A 166 6.69 1.95 6.91
CA VAL A 166 5.74 2.11 5.80
C VAL A 166 6.02 1.07 4.72
N LYS A 167 7.29 0.88 4.34
CA LYS A 167 7.70 -0.20 3.42
C LYS A 167 7.25 -1.56 3.95
N ALA A 168 7.52 -1.87 5.21
CA ALA A 168 7.09 -3.12 5.82
C ALA A 168 5.56 -3.31 5.78
N THR A 169 4.79 -2.25 6.05
CA THR A 169 3.32 -2.32 5.99
C THR A 169 2.83 -2.64 4.59
N ILE A 170 3.35 -1.95 3.57
CA ILE A 170 2.95 -2.13 2.17
C ILE A 170 3.39 -3.52 1.67
N VAL A 171 4.61 -3.96 2.00
CA VAL A 171 5.10 -5.28 1.63
C VAL A 171 4.28 -6.39 2.32
N ALA A 172 3.86 -6.20 3.57
CA ALA A 172 2.98 -7.16 4.26
C ALA A 172 1.64 -7.30 3.54
N HIS A 173 1.03 -6.18 3.15
CA HIS A 173 -0.19 -6.14 2.34
C HIS A 173 -0.02 -6.91 1.02
N ILE A 174 1.06 -6.61 0.27
CA ILE A 174 1.35 -7.27 -1.01
C ILE A 174 1.56 -8.78 -0.83
N ILE A 175 2.36 -9.20 0.16
CA ILE A 175 2.58 -10.63 0.45
C ILE A 175 1.24 -11.31 0.75
N TYR A 176 0.41 -10.69 1.57
CA TYR A 176 -0.88 -11.27 1.92
C TYR A 176 -1.80 -11.42 0.71
N GLN A 177 -1.96 -10.38 -0.09
CA GLN A 177 -2.81 -10.39 -1.28
C GLN A 177 -2.28 -11.35 -2.36
N GLU A 178 -1.02 -11.23 -2.74
CA GLU A 178 -0.46 -12.03 -3.84
C GLU A 178 -0.32 -13.50 -3.46
N TRP A 179 0.28 -13.78 -2.30
CA TRP A 179 0.66 -15.15 -1.95
C TRP A 179 -0.45 -15.95 -1.28
N PHE A 180 -1.28 -15.30 -0.45
CA PHE A 180 -2.27 -16.00 0.36
C PHE A 180 -3.71 -15.84 -0.12
N LYS A 181 -3.99 -14.84 -0.96
CA LYS A 181 -5.31 -14.61 -1.53
C LYS A 181 -5.40 -15.00 -3.00
N TYR A 182 -4.49 -14.51 -3.85
CA TYR A 182 -4.54 -14.80 -5.29
C TYR A 182 -3.94 -16.16 -5.67
N LEU A 183 -2.74 -16.49 -5.19
CA LEU A 183 -2.05 -17.75 -5.55
C LEU A 183 -2.58 -19.00 -4.83
N ALA A 184 -3.36 -18.83 -3.75
CA ALA A 184 -3.90 -19.93 -2.96
C ALA A 184 -5.33 -20.34 -3.37
N ARG A 185 -5.78 -19.93 -4.56
CA ARG A 185 -7.02 -20.37 -5.23
C ARG A 185 -6.65 -21.32 -6.37
#